data_AF-A0A925AL99-F1
#
_entry.id   AF-A0A925AL99-F1
#
_cell.length_a   1.000
_cell.length_b   1.000
_cell.length_c   1.000
_cell.angle_alpha   90.00
_cell.angle_beta   90.00
_cell.angle_gamma   90.00
#
_symmetry.space_group_name_H-M   'P 1'
#
loop_
_entity.id
_entity.type
_entity.pdbx_description
1 polymer ?
#
loop_
_entity_poly.entity_id
_entity_poly.type
_entity_poly.pdbx_seq_one_letter_code
_entity_poly.pdbx_strand_id
1 'polypeptide(L)'
;PTVTGAALSTLIARTPDDSAAVVADLDGNGTNALLLPAAAGMAFVFGSDSAARHMASLTEGGVQASLSQCSAISFDLDTPENYRRVCAAGMWRGVALAVPGVGDRGRQRS
;
A
#
# COMPACT_ATOMS: atom_id res chain seq x y z
N PRO A 1 -5.98 -5.47 -2.21
CA PRO A 1 -6.86 -5.26 -3.39
C PRO A 1 -8.02 -4.28 -3.11
N THR A 2 -7.72 -3.18 -2.40
CA THR A 2 -8.68 -2.15 -1.97
C THR A 2 -8.60 -0.89 -2.81
N VAL A 3 -7.57 -0.77 -3.63
CA VAL A 3 -7.35 0.38 -4.54
C VAL A 3 -8.49 0.42 -5.54
N THR A 4 -9.11 1.59 -5.67
CA THR A 4 -10.20 1.85 -6.62
C THR A 4 -9.84 3.01 -7.53
N GLY A 5 -10.47 3.08 -8.71
CA GLY A 5 -10.32 4.22 -9.62
C GLY A 5 -10.71 5.54 -8.94
N ALA A 6 -11.79 5.54 -8.14
CA ALA A 6 -12.22 6.74 -7.41
C ALA A 6 -11.18 7.22 -6.38
N ALA A 7 -10.51 6.30 -5.68
CA ALA A 7 -9.44 6.65 -4.76
C ALA A 7 -8.25 7.28 -5.50
N LEU A 8 -7.87 6.73 -6.66
CA LEU A 8 -6.81 7.28 -7.50
C LEU A 8 -7.20 8.66 -8.06
N SER A 9 -8.40 8.80 -8.62
CA SER A 9 -8.90 10.10 -9.09
C SER A 9 -8.92 11.15 -7.99
N THR A 10 -9.28 10.77 -6.76
CA THR A 10 -9.28 11.68 -5.61
C THR A 10 -7.85 12.09 -5.23
N LEU A 11 -6.90 11.14 -5.23
CA LEU A 11 -5.50 11.44 -4.95
C LEU A 11 -4.95 12.42 -6.00
N ILE A 12 -5.14 12.11 -7.29
CA ILE A 12 -4.70 12.96 -8.41
C ILE A 12 -5.33 14.36 -8.31
N ALA A 13 -6.64 14.46 -8.10
CA ALA A 13 -7.33 15.76 -8.04
C ALA A 13 -6.92 16.62 -6.82
N ARG A 14 -6.34 16.03 -5.78
CA ARG A 14 -5.85 16.73 -4.58
C ARG A 14 -4.37 17.08 -4.66
N THR A 15 -3.65 16.56 -5.64
CA THR A 15 -2.22 16.83 -5.83
C THR A 15 -2.05 17.80 -6.99
N PRO A 16 -1.58 19.03 -6.74
CA PRO A 16 -1.21 19.96 -7.81
C PRO A 16 -0.23 19.34 -8.82
N ASP A 17 -0.36 19.71 -10.09
CA ASP A 17 0.38 19.09 -11.22
C ASP A 17 1.91 19.09 -11.05
N ASP A 18 2.48 20.15 -10.44
CA ASP A 18 3.93 20.30 -10.21
C ASP A 18 4.37 19.84 -8.80
N SER A 19 3.53 19.05 -8.12
CA SER A 19 3.78 18.58 -6.76
C SER A 19 3.67 17.07 -6.67
N ALA A 20 4.19 16.53 -5.57
CA ALA A 20 4.16 15.11 -5.28
C ALA A 20 3.20 14.77 -4.13
N ALA A 21 2.71 13.54 -4.13
CA ALA A 21 2.04 12.95 -2.97
C ALA A 21 2.66 11.61 -2.62
N VAL A 22 2.99 11.44 -1.34
CA VAL A 22 3.44 10.18 -0.75
C VAL A 22 2.27 9.61 0.03
N VAL A 23 1.80 8.42 -0.33
CA VAL A 23 0.78 7.71 0.44
C VAL A 23 1.47 6.68 1.32
N ALA A 24 1.39 6.87 2.64
CA ALA A 24 1.96 5.94 3.60
C ALA A 24 1.15 4.63 3.66
N ASP A 25 1.78 3.58 4.19
CA ASP A 25 1.08 2.37 4.64
C ASP A 25 0.14 2.68 5.83
N LEU A 26 -0.55 1.65 6.36
CA LEU A 26 -1.46 1.81 7.50
C LEU A 26 -0.74 2.22 8.80
N ASP A 27 0.52 1.82 8.95
CA ASP A 27 1.32 2.10 10.15
C ASP A 27 2.05 3.45 10.06
N GLY A 28 2.03 4.11 8.90
CA GLY A 28 2.62 5.41 8.65
C GLY A 28 4.12 5.40 8.34
N ASN A 29 4.76 4.22 8.32
CA ASN A 29 6.22 4.10 8.22
C ASN A 29 6.68 3.78 6.79
N GLY A 30 5.94 2.93 6.07
CA GLY A 30 6.20 2.55 4.70
C GLY A 30 5.52 3.45 3.67
N THR A 31 5.76 3.18 2.39
CA THR A 31 5.15 3.90 1.26
C THR A 31 4.40 2.93 0.37
N ASN A 32 3.10 3.15 0.23
CA ASN A 32 2.22 2.34 -0.62
C ASN A 32 1.99 2.95 -2.00
N ALA A 33 2.04 4.27 -2.11
CA ALA A 33 1.98 4.93 -3.41
C ALA A 33 2.80 6.22 -3.44
N LEU A 34 3.26 6.55 -4.64
CA LEU A 34 3.91 7.80 -4.97
C LEU A 34 3.20 8.37 -6.21
N LEU A 35 2.72 9.60 -6.10
CA LEU A 35 2.32 10.41 -7.24
C LEU A 35 3.39 11.47 -7.43
N LEU A 36 4.02 11.50 -8.60
CA LEU A 36 5.21 12.30 -8.86
C LEU A 36 5.01 13.11 -10.15
N PRO A 37 5.50 14.37 -10.21
CA PRO A 37 5.62 15.06 -11.48
C PRO A 37 6.67 14.35 -12.34
N ALA A 38 6.49 14.38 -13.66
CA ALA A 38 7.32 13.61 -14.60
C ALA A 38 8.82 13.94 -14.51
N ALA A 39 9.15 15.17 -14.11
CA ALA A 39 10.53 15.64 -13.96
C ALA A 39 11.13 15.40 -12.56
N ALA A 40 10.38 14.82 -11.61
CA ALA A 40 10.89 14.57 -10.26
C ALA A 40 12.01 13.52 -10.28
N GLY A 41 13.25 13.98 -10.07
CA GLY A 41 14.38 13.11 -9.81
C GLY A 41 14.45 12.75 -8.33
N MET A 42 14.23 11.48 -8.00
CA MET A 42 14.43 10.97 -6.65
C MET A 42 14.89 9.51 -6.68
N ALA A 43 15.57 9.08 -5.61
CA ALA A 43 15.86 7.68 -5.39
C ALA A 43 14.65 7.01 -4.72
N PHE A 44 14.18 5.91 -5.30
CA PHE A 44 13.14 5.08 -4.69
C PHE A 44 13.76 4.17 -3.64
N VAL A 45 13.38 4.36 -2.37
CA VAL A 45 13.93 3.56 -1.27
C VAL A 45 12.81 3.10 -0.35
N PHE A 46 12.35 1.87 -0.58
CA PHE A 46 11.24 1.26 0.16
C PHE A 46 11.69 0.63 1.49
N GLY A 47 10.71 0.13 2.26
CA GLY A 47 10.91 -0.48 3.58
C GLY A 47 10.58 0.47 4.73
N SER A 48 11.10 0.16 5.92
CA SER A 48 10.87 0.98 7.12
C SER A 48 11.28 2.43 6.90
N ASP A 49 10.48 3.36 7.41
CA ASP A 49 10.63 4.80 7.28
C ASP A 49 10.72 5.31 5.83
N SER A 50 10.27 4.54 4.83
CA SER A 50 10.34 4.98 3.43
C SER A 50 9.49 6.20 3.16
N ALA A 51 8.35 6.39 3.85
CA ALA A 51 7.53 7.58 3.66
C ALA A 51 8.31 8.86 4.01
N ALA A 52 8.97 8.87 5.17
CA ALA A 52 9.79 10.00 5.60
C ALA A 52 10.97 10.24 4.65
N ARG A 53 11.65 9.17 4.22
CA ARG A 53 12.79 9.26 3.29
C ARG A 53 12.38 9.77 1.91
N HIS A 54 11.24 9.35 1.39
CA HIS A 54 10.70 9.87 0.13
C HIS A 54 10.32 11.35 0.24
N MET A 55 9.65 11.75 1.33
CA MET A 55 9.32 13.15 1.58
C MET A 55 10.57 14.04 1.65
N ALA A 56 11.61 13.58 2.35
CA ALA A 56 12.89 14.29 2.43
C ALA A 56 13.55 14.41 1.05
N SER A 57 13.66 13.31 0.29
CA SER A 57 14.27 13.32 -1.04
C SER A 57 13.55 14.24 -2.03
N LEU A 58 12.21 14.31 -1.97
CA LEU A 58 11.43 15.23 -2.81
C LEU A 58 11.67 16.68 -2.43
N THR A 59 11.69 16.96 -1.13
CA THR A 59 11.95 18.31 -0.60
C THR A 59 13.36 18.79 -0.96
N GLU A 60 14.37 17.93 -0.81
CA GLU A 60 15.76 18.21 -1.22
C GLU A 60 15.89 18.44 -2.73
N GLY A 61 15.08 17.72 -3.52
CA GLY A 61 14.95 17.92 -4.97
C GLY A 61 14.14 19.16 -5.38
N GLY A 62 13.65 19.96 -4.43
CA GLY A 62 12.86 21.16 -4.69
C GLY A 62 11.40 20.89 -5.09
N VAL A 63 10.92 19.66 -4.98
CA VAL A 63 9.54 19.27 -5.30
C VAL A 63 8.69 19.45 -4.04
N GLN A 64 7.64 20.26 -4.14
CA GLN A 64 6.64 20.34 -3.08
C GLN A 64 5.95 18.98 -2.94
N ALA A 65 5.93 18.42 -1.75
CA ALA A 65 5.36 17.10 -1.50
C ALA A 65 4.39 17.13 -0.32
N SER A 66 3.35 16.29 -0.40
CA SER A 66 2.40 16.09 0.69
C SER A 66 2.36 14.63 1.14
N LEU A 67 2.29 14.42 2.45
CA LEU A 67 1.99 13.10 3.01
C LEU A 67 0.47 12.92 3.01
N SER A 68 -0.02 11.98 2.21
CA SER A 68 -1.44 11.69 2.04
C SER A 68 -1.82 10.40 2.77
N GLN A 69 -2.97 10.43 3.44
CA GLN A 69 -3.59 9.22 4.00
C GLN A 69 -4.80 8.84 3.14
N CYS A 70 -4.80 7.62 2.60
CA CYS A 70 -5.90 7.10 1.81
C CYS A 70 -6.09 5.62 2.15
N SER A 71 -7.09 5.28 2.96
CA SER A 71 -7.28 3.91 3.46
C SER A 71 -7.37 2.84 2.36
N ALA A 72 -7.88 3.19 1.18
CA ALA A 72 -7.95 2.30 0.03
C ALA A 72 -6.57 1.97 -0.56
N ILE A 73 -5.61 2.91 -0.48
CA ILE A 73 -4.26 2.81 -1.05
C ILE A 73 -3.24 2.40 0.03
N SER A 74 -3.39 2.87 1.26
CA SER A 74 -2.54 2.57 2.42
C SER A 74 -2.63 1.11 2.89
N PHE A 75 -3.61 0.33 2.43
CA PHE A 75 -3.72 -1.09 2.76
C PHE A 75 -2.95 -1.97 1.77
N ASP A 76 -1.95 -2.70 2.26
CA ASP A 76 -1.25 -3.77 1.56
C ASP A 76 -1.68 -5.17 2.06
N LEU A 77 -1.25 -6.22 1.36
CA LEU A 77 -1.63 -7.60 1.65
C LEU A 77 -0.40 -8.46 1.99
N ASP A 78 0.45 -7.96 2.89
CA ASP A 78 1.74 -8.60 3.15
C ASP A 78 1.75 -9.50 4.39
N THR A 79 0.73 -9.38 5.25
CA THR A 79 0.62 -10.16 6.49
C THR A 79 -0.54 -11.16 6.43
N PRO A 80 -0.43 -12.31 7.14
CA PRO A 80 -1.55 -13.24 7.30
C PRO A 80 -2.80 -12.61 7.93
N GLU A 81 -2.63 -11.56 8.76
CA GLU A 81 -3.74 -10.80 9.34
C GLU A 81 -4.49 -10.00 8.26
N ASN A 82 -3.75 -9.26 7.42
CA ASN A 82 -4.34 -8.51 6.29
C ASN A 82 -5.03 -9.46 5.31
N TYR A 83 -4.48 -10.65 5.07
CA TYR A 83 -5.14 -11.69 4.28
C TYR A 83 -6.49 -12.10 4.87
N ARG A 84 -6.52 -12.42 6.17
CA ARG A 84 -7.77 -12.77 6.87
C ARG A 84 -8.80 -11.64 6.79
N ARG A 85 -8.37 -10.39 6.89
CA ARG A 85 -9.24 -9.20 6.75
C ARG A 85 -9.90 -9.13 5.37
N VAL A 86 -9.15 -9.35 4.30
CA VAL A 86 -9.71 -9.34 2.92
C VAL A 86 -10.63 -10.53 2.68
N CYS A 87 -10.31 -11.71 3.21
CA CYS A 87 -11.19 -12.89 3.12
C CYS A 87 -12.51 -12.68 3.87
N ALA A 88 -12.47 -12.19 5.11
CA ALA A 88 -13.65 -11.90 5.91
C ALA A 88 -14.56 -10.86 5.26
N ALA A 89 -13.97 -9.88 4.56
CA ALA A 89 -14.71 -8.87 3.82
C ALA A 89 -15.26 -9.36 2.45
N GLY A 90 -15.03 -10.61 2.06
CA GLY A 90 -15.45 -11.14 0.75
C GLY A 90 -14.77 -10.45 -0.44
N MET A 91 -13.68 -9.72 -0.20
CA MET A 91 -12.97 -8.93 -1.21
C MET A 91 -11.99 -9.77 -2.03
N TRP A 92 -11.65 -10.97 -1.56
CA TRP A 92 -10.83 -11.93 -2.29
C TRP A 92 -11.72 -12.84 -3.15
N ARG A 93 -11.54 -12.81 -4.47
CA ARG A 93 -12.26 -13.66 -5.43
C ARG A 93 -11.38 -14.78 -6.01
N GLY A 94 -10.40 -15.26 -5.24
CA GLY A 94 -9.55 -16.36 -5.70
C GLY A 94 -10.31 -17.68 -5.82
N VAL A 95 -9.93 -18.48 -6.82
CA VAL A 95 -10.31 -19.89 -6.88
C VAL A 95 -9.53 -20.59 -5.77
N ALA A 96 -10.24 -21.21 -4.82
CA ALA A 96 -9.60 -22.14 -3.89
C ALA A 96 -9.09 -23.33 -4.69
N LEU A 97 -7.82 -23.30 -5.08
CA LEU A 97 -7.13 -24.52 -5.50
C LEU A 97 -7.01 -25.37 -4.24
N ALA A 98 -7.89 -26.37 -4.11
CA ALA A 98 -7.70 -27.42 -3.13
C ALA A 98 -6.34 -28.06 -3.43
N VAL A 99 -5.33 -27.77 -2.60
CA VAL A 99 -4.06 -28.48 -2.65
C VAL A 99 -4.34 -29.86 -2.05
N PRO A 100 -4.41 -30.94 -2.84
CA PRO A 100 -4.65 -32.26 -2.30
C PRO A 100 -3.38 -32.67 -1.54
N GLY A 101 -3.44 -32.80 -0.21
CA GLY A 101 -2.34 -33.40 0.56
C GLY A 101 -2.03 -32.81 1.94
N VAL A 102 -2.58 -31.66 2.33
CA VAL A 102 -2.45 -31.21 3.74
C VAL A 102 -3.56 -31.88 4.56
N GLY A 103 -3.34 -33.15 4.86
CA GLY A 103 -4.21 -33.95 5.70
C GLY A 103 -4.32 -33.35 7.10
N ASP A 104 -5.58 -33.17 7.52
CA ASP A 104 -6.00 -32.92 8.89
C ASP A 104 -5.44 -34.04 9.79
N ARG A 105 -4.27 -33.79 10.42
CA ARG A 105 -3.74 -34.71 11.43
C ARG A 105 -4.51 -34.47 12.72
N GLY A 106 -5.59 -35.23 12.79
CA GLY A 106 -6.51 -35.38 13.90
C GLY A 106 -5.85 -35.24 15.27
N ARG A 107 -6.44 -34.33 16.02
CA ARG A 107 -6.40 -34.23 17.47
C ARG A 107 -7.00 -35.50 18.08
N GLN A 108 -6.19 -36.56 18.28
CA GLN A 108 -6.50 -37.66 19.22
C GLN A 108 -5.22 -38.32 19.73
N ARG A 109 -4.86 -38.03 20.99
CA ARG A 109 -4.21 -38.94 21.97
C ARG A 109 -4.66 -38.42 23.35
N SER A 110 -5.66 -39.08 23.93
CA SER A 110 -5.56 -40.07 25.03
C SER A 110 -5.49 -39.40 26.39
#